data_AF-A0AA43HGC3-F1
#
_entry.id   AF-A0AA43HGC3-F1
#
_cell.length_a   1.000
_cell.length_b   1.000
_cell.length_c   1.000
_cell.angle_alpha   90.00
_cell.angle_beta   90.00
_cell.angle_gamma   90.00
#
_symmetry.space_group_name_H-M   'P 1'
#
loop_
_entity.id
_entity.type
_entity.pdbx_description
1 polymer ?
#
loop_
_entity_poly.entity_id
_entity_poly.type
_entity_poly.pdbx_seq_one_letter_code
_entity_poly.pdbx_strand_id
1 'polypeptide(L)'
;MRSKRITPCYDYCWVFITREKHSPQHIYIGMVANLPQLFRDNADKDILYYRQFATTVEGIGHKLFLSHIKEETLWHTIRGMNPEGRDLRKEFYE
;
A
#
# COMPACT_ATOMS: atom_id res chain seq x y z
N MET A 1 -17.71 -19.76 33.91
CA MET A 1 -17.45 -19.38 32.50
C MET A 1 -16.23 -18.46 32.46
N ARG A 2 -15.08 -18.94 31.98
CA ARG A 2 -13.93 -18.07 31.69
C ARG A 2 -14.24 -17.28 30.42
N SER A 3 -14.41 -15.97 30.55
CA SER A 3 -14.41 -15.06 29.41
C SER A 3 -13.11 -15.28 28.64
N LYS A 4 -13.18 -15.85 27.43
CA LYS A 4 -12.08 -15.77 26.48
C LYS A 4 -11.90 -14.29 26.19
N ARG A 5 -10.90 -13.65 26.83
CA ARG A 5 -10.39 -12.37 26.33
C ARG A 5 -10.02 -12.62 24.87
N ILE A 6 -10.84 -12.11 23.96
CA ILE A 6 -10.46 -11.94 22.57
C ILE A 6 -9.41 -10.85 22.63
N THR A 7 -8.14 -11.24 22.73
CA THR A 7 -7.05 -10.31 22.49
C THR A 7 -7.18 -9.91 21.02
N PRO A 8 -7.37 -8.62 20.69
CA PRO A 8 -7.36 -8.21 19.29
C PRO A 8 -5.98 -8.60 18.75
N CYS A 9 -5.95 -9.53 17.80
CA CYS A 9 -4.75 -9.73 17.00
C CYS A 9 -4.71 -8.52 16.07
N TYR A 10 -3.97 -7.49 16.49
CA TYR A 10 -3.74 -6.31 15.66
C TYR A 10 -2.78 -6.73 14.55
N ASP A 11 -3.34 -7.36 13.52
CA ASP A 11 -2.58 -7.67 12.32
C ASP A 11 -2.34 -6.34 11.61
N TYR A 12 -1.09 -5.88 11.65
CA TYR A 12 -0.67 -4.73 10.86
C TYR A 12 -0.85 -5.05 9.38
N CYS A 13 -1.10 -4.02 8.57
CA CYS A 13 -1.21 -4.18 7.14
C CYS A 13 -0.53 -3.04 6.40
N TRP A 14 -0.27 -3.27 5.11
CA TRP A 14 0.32 -2.32 4.20
C TRP A 14 -0.69 -2.01 3.11
N VAL A 15 -0.97 -0.73 2.88
CA VAL A 15 -1.68 -0.27 1.69
C VAL A 15 -0.65 0.27 0.72
N PHE A 16 -0.78 -0.07 -0.56
CA PHE A 16 0.21 0.30 -1.57
C PHE A 16 -0.44 0.68 -2.90
N ILE A 17 0.28 1.46 -3.69
CA ILE A 17 -0.06 1.78 -5.08
C ILE A 17 1.09 1.33 -5.97
N THR A 18 0.76 0.51 -6.96
CA THR A 18 1.70 0.10 -8.01
C THR A 18 1.31 0.64 -9.35
N ARG A 19 2.29 0.71 -10.25
CA ARG A 19 2.11 0.98 -11.66
C ARG A 19 2.80 -0.09 -12.49
N GLU A 20 2.21 -0.48 -13.61
CA GLU A 20 2.89 -1.36 -14.57
C GLU A 20 3.95 -0.59 -15.34
N LYS A 21 5.16 -1.16 -15.47
CA LYS A 21 6.26 -0.52 -16.22
C LYS A 21 5.90 -0.27 -17.70
N HIS A 22 5.16 -1.19 -18.30
CA HIS A 22 4.77 -1.12 -19.72
C HIS A 22 3.46 -0.37 -19.96
N SER A 23 2.70 -0.03 -18.91
CA SER A 23 1.44 0.69 -19.01
C SER A 23 1.32 1.72 -17.88
N PRO A 24 2.06 2.84 -17.97
CA PRO A 24 2.23 3.75 -16.84
C PRO A 24 0.96 4.50 -16.42
N GLN A 25 -0.06 4.53 -17.28
CA GLN A 25 -1.39 5.07 -16.96
C GLN A 25 -2.22 4.16 -16.05
N HIS A 26 -1.88 2.87 -15.94
CA HIS A 26 -2.63 1.92 -15.11
C HIS A 26 -1.96 1.77 -13.75
N ILE A 27 -2.66 2.23 -12.72
CA ILE A 27 -2.28 2.04 -11.33
C ILE A 27 -3.20 1.04 -10.64
N TYR A 28 -2.64 0.31 -9.69
CA TYR A 28 -3.36 -0.64 -8.86
C TYR A 28 -3.18 -0.28 -7.39
N ILE A 29 -4.29 -0.29 -6.64
CA ILE A 29 -4.32 0.01 -5.21
C ILE A 29 -4.61 -1.28 -4.45
N GLY A 30 -3.65 -1.73 -3.66
CA GLY A 30 -3.70 -3.01 -2.95
C GLY A 30 -3.51 -2.88 -1.45
N MET A 31 -3.76 -4.00 -0.75
CA MET A 31 -3.47 -4.15 0.67
C MET A 31 -2.94 -5.56 0.94
N VAL A 32 -1.88 -5.69 1.74
CA VAL A 32 -1.28 -6.97 2.15
C VAL A 32 -0.70 -6.92 3.55
N ALA A 33 -0.52 -8.08 4.19
CA ALA A 33 0.16 -8.18 5.48
C ALA A 33 1.69 -8.05 5.36
N ASN A 34 2.28 -8.53 4.26
CA ASN A 34 3.73 -8.52 4.03
C ASN A 34 4.07 -7.94 2.65
N LEU A 35 4.31 -6.63 2.62
CA LEU A 35 4.59 -5.88 1.39
C LEU A 35 5.93 -6.27 0.74
N PRO A 36 7.07 -6.39 1.47
CA PRO A 36 8.32 -6.82 0.87
C PRO A 36 8.22 -8.19 0.20
N GLN A 37 7.53 -9.15 0.83
CA GLN A 37 7.36 -10.50 0.26
C GLN A 37 6.55 -10.49 -1.03
N LEU A 38 5.49 -9.66 -1.12
CA LEU A 38 4.70 -9.53 -2.35
C LEU A 38 5.57 -9.07 -3.54
N PHE A 39 6.48 -8.13 -3.29
CA PHE A 39 7.28 -7.48 -4.35
C PHE A 39 8.63 -8.12 -4.61
N ARG A 40 9.02 -9.13 -3.83
CA ARG A 40 10.14 -10.00 -4.18
C ARG A 40 9.94 -10.68 -5.53
N ASP A 41 8.71 -11.09 -5.83
CA ASP A 41 8.39 -11.92 -6.99
C ASP A 41 7.73 -11.13 -8.14
N ASN A 42 7.49 -9.82 -7.97
CA ASN A 42 6.79 -8.97 -8.94
C ASN A 42 7.71 -7.89 -9.53
N ALA A 43 8.61 -8.29 -10.44
CA ALA A 43 9.60 -7.40 -11.05
C ALA A 43 9.02 -6.32 -11.98
N ASP A 44 7.86 -6.56 -12.59
CA ASP A 44 7.28 -5.73 -13.67
C ASP A 44 6.44 -4.54 -13.19
N LYS A 45 6.32 -4.37 -11.87
CA LYS A 45 5.54 -3.31 -11.24
C LYS A 45 6.45 -2.38 -10.46
N ASP A 46 6.27 -1.08 -10.59
CA ASP A 46 6.89 -0.10 -9.71
C ASP A 46 5.97 0.16 -8.52
N ILE A 47 6.53 0.30 -7.32
CA ILE A 47 5.77 0.80 -6.17
C ILE A 47 5.92 2.31 -6.14
N LEU A 48 4.79 3.01 -6.21
CA LEU A 48 4.76 4.48 -6.20
C LEU A 48 4.42 5.06 -4.84
N TYR A 49 3.72 4.28 -4.01
CA TYR A 49 3.25 4.68 -2.69
C TYR A 49 3.08 3.44 -1.82
N TYR A 50 3.41 3.54 -0.54
CA TYR A 50 3.02 2.55 0.46
C TYR A 50 2.85 3.18 1.83
N ARG A 51 1.97 2.61 2.66
CA ARG A 51 1.82 3.02 4.06
C ARG A 51 1.43 1.84 4.94
N GLN A 52 2.10 1.69 6.07
CA GLN A 52 1.77 0.71 7.09
C GLN A 52 0.68 1.26 8.03
N PHE A 53 -0.22 0.38 8.45
CA PHE A 53 -1.27 0.65 9.42
C PHE A 53 -1.20 -0.37 10.54
N ALA A 54 -1.46 0.10 11.77
CA ALA A 54 -1.46 -0.75 12.96
C ALA A 54 -2.62 -1.75 12.96
N THR A 55 -3.70 -1.43 12.26
CA THR A 55 -4.88 -2.29 12.15
C THR A 55 -5.35 -2.46 10.71
N THR A 56 -5.88 -3.64 10.40
CA THR A 56 -6.54 -3.90 9.11
C THR A 56 -7.72 -2.95 8.84
N VAL A 57 -8.43 -2.51 9.89
CA VAL A 57 -9.56 -1.57 9.74
C VAL A 57 -9.10 -0.22 9.21
N GLU A 58 -8.02 0.34 9.76
CA GLU A 58 -7.44 1.60 9.27
C GLU A 58 -6.91 1.44 7.84
N GLY A 59 -6.25 0.31 7.54
CA GLY A 59 -5.78 0.01 6.19
C GLY A 59 -6.91 -0.10 5.18
N ILE A 60 -8.03 -0.74 5.54
CA ILE A 60 -9.23 -0.79 4.70
C ILE A 60 -9.78 0.62 4.46
N GLY A 61 -9.90 1.43 5.51
CA GLY A 61 -10.36 2.82 5.41
C GLY A 61 -9.49 3.63 4.45
N HIS A 62 -8.17 3.52 4.58
CA HIS A 62 -7.22 4.21 3.71
C HIS A 62 -7.25 3.71 2.26
N LYS A 63 -7.34 2.39 2.04
CA LYS A 63 -7.47 1.81 0.70
C LYS A 63 -8.75 2.29 0.01
N LEU A 64 -9.88 2.30 0.73
CA LEU A 64 -11.16 2.79 0.21
C LEU A 64 -11.08 4.27 -0.12
N PHE A 65 -10.49 5.09 0.75
CA PHE A 65 -10.24 6.50 0.48
C PHE A 65 -9.45 6.69 -0.83
N LEU A 66 -8.27 6.05 -0.96
CA LEU A 66 -7.44 6.15 -2.16
C LEU A 66 -8.16 5.69 -3.44
N SER A 67 -9.09 4.73 -3.33
CA SER A 67 -9.84 4.19 -4.46
C SER A 67 -11.01 5.08 -4.91
N HIS A 68 -11.46 6.04 -4.09
CA HIS A 68 -12.64 6.86 -4.36
C HIS A 68 -12.37 8.36 -4.41
N ILE A 69 -11.15 8.81 -4.07
CA ILE A 69 -10.77 10.20 -4.29
C ILE A 69 -10.58 10.51 -5.78
N LYS A 70 -10.62 11.80 -6.11
CA LYS A 70 -10.29 12.29 -7.45
C LYS A 70 -8.86 11.90 -7.82
N GLU A 71 -8.66 11.55 -9.08
CA GLU A 71 -7.35 11.15 -9.60
C GLU A 71 -6.27 12.20 -9.35
N GLU A 72 -6.58 13.50 -9.52
CA GLU A 72 -5.67 14.59 -9.21
C GLU A 72 -5.19 14.56 -7.74
N THR A 73 -6.12 14.34 -6.80
CA THR A 73 -5.82 14.22 -5.37
C THR A 73 -4.99 12.97 -5.07
N LEU A 74 -5.25 11.87 -5.78
CA LEU A 74 -4.46 10.64 -5.68
C LEU A 74 -3.02 10.90 -6.13
N TRP A 75 -2.81 11.54 -7.27
CA TRP A 75 -1.48 11.90 -7.76
C TRP A 75 -0.76 12.93 -6.88
N HIS A 76 -1.49 13.85 -6.24
CA HIS A 76 -0.91 14.72 -5.21
C HIS A 76 -0.44 13.92 -3.99
N THR A 77 -1.23 12.93 -3.55
CA THR A 77 -0.87 12.05 -2.44
C THR A 77 0.38 11.22 -2.76
N ILE A 78 0.45 10.64 -3.96
CA ILE A 78 1.62 9.88 -4.44
C ILE A 78 2.85 10.79 -4.49
N ARG A 79 2.75 11.96 -5.14
CA ARG A 79 3.88 12.89 -5.27
C ARG A 79 4.36 13.46 -3.93
N GLY A 80 3.47 13.59 -2.95
CA GLY A 80 3.85 14.00 -1.60
C GLY A 80 4.79 13.01 -0.90
N MET A 81 4.65 11.71 -1.20
CA MET A 81 5.53 10.65 -0.68
C MET A 81 6.73 10.39 -1.60
N ASN A 82 6.49 10.39 -2.90
CA ASN A 82 7.43 9.98 -3.94
C ASN A 82 7.52 11.08 -5.01
N PRO A 83 8.19 12.21 -4.71
CA PRO A 83 8.23 13.37 -5.59
C PRO A 83 8.96 13.09 -6.91
N GLU A 84 9.92 12.17 -6.89
CA GLU A 84 10.71 11.76 -8.05
C GLU A 84 10.00 10.69 -8.91
N GLY A 85 8.87 10.14 -8.43
CA GLY A 85 8.14 9.08 -9.12
C GLY A 85 8.96 7.80 -9.34
N ARG A 86 9.97 7.58 -8.49
CA ARG A 86 10.88 6.42 -8.56
C ARG A 86 10.22 5.17 -7.99
N ASP A 87 10.73 4.01 -8.34
CA ASP A 87 10.29 2.77 -7.73
C ASP A 87 10.77 2.67 -6.28
N LEU A 88 9.82 2.68 -5.34
CA LEU A 88 10.09 2.66 -3.91
C LEU A 88 10.49 1.28 -3.38
N ARG A 89 10.46 0.21 -4.19
CA ARG A 89 10.85 -1.14 -3.76
C ARG A 89 12.25 -1.22 -3.15
N LYS A 90 13.16 -0.35 -3.60
CA LYS A 90 14.55 -0.32 -3.11
C LYS A 90 14.61 -0.06 -1.60
N GLU A 91 13.65 0.67 -1.04
CA GLU A 91 13.59 1.01 0.38
C GLU A 91 13.36 -0.19 1.30
N PHE A 92 12.97 -1.36 0.77
CA PHE A 92 12.81 -2.58 1.55
C PHE A 92 14.09 -3.42 1.66
N TYR A 93 15.09 -3.12 0.84
CA TYR A 93 16.28 -3.95 0.68
C TYR A 93 17.60 -3.18 0.92
N GLU A 94 17.51 -1.87 1.14
CA GLU A 94 18.59 -1.00 1.64
C GLU A 94 18.63 -1.05 3.18
#